data_AF-A0A951K1M6-F1
#
_entry.id   AF-A0A951K1M6-F1
#
_cell.length_a   1.000
_cell.length_b   1.000
_cell.length_c   1.000
_cell.angle_alpha   90.00
_cell.angle_beta   90.00
_cell.angle_gamma   90.00
#
_symmetry.space_group_name_H-M   'P 1'
#
loop_
_entity.id
_entity.type
_entity.pdbx_description
1 polymer ?
#
loop_
_entity_poly.entity_id
_entity_poly.type
_entity_poly.pdbx_seq_one_letter_code
_entity_poly.pdbx_strand_id
1 'polypeptide(L)'
;KTLEYLAAGLPVISTRVPDVVADHGSVVELEDNGGSFAAACRRARRRSPSSREGGVRSVLLRHHWDTIAEQMVDLIDRAASGVPAAAGSREVTA
;
A
#
# COMPACT_ATOMS: atom_id res chain seq x y z
N LYS A 1 -5.18 -7.68 5.75
CA LYS A 1 -5.36 -7.03 7.07
C LYS A 1 -4.64 -5.68 7.19
N THR A 2 -3.58 -5.43 6.42
CA THR A 2 -2.81 -4.15 6.46
C THR A 2 -3.70 -2.92 6.37
N LEU A 3 -4.59 -2.86 5.36
CA LEU A 3 -5.48 -1.73 5.14
C LEU A 3 -6.43 -1.50 6.31
N GLU A 4 -6.92 -2.55 6.97
CA GLU A 4 -7.86 -2.41 8.08
C GLU A 4 -7.19 -1.86 9.35
N TYR A 5 -5.94 -2.22 9.62
CA TYR A 5 -5.18 -1.60 10.72
C TYR A 5 -4.87 -0.13 10.40
N LEU A 6 -4.48 0.16 9.16
CA LEU A 6 -4.19 1.53 8.71
C LEU A 6 -5.45 2.42 8.78
N ALA A 7 -6.61 1.90 8.38
CA ALA A 7 -7.89 2.59 8.49
C ALA A 7 -8.29 2.86 9.94
N ALA A 8 -7.93 1.96 10.86
CA ALA A 8 -8.09 2.15 12.30
C ALA A 8 -7.05 3.11 12.93
N GLY A 9 -6.16 3.70 12.13
CA GLY A 9 -5.09 4.59 12.62
C GLY A 9 -3.97 3.86 13.35
N LEU A 10 -3.87 2.53 13.21
CA LEU A 10 -2.88 1.72 13.88
C LEU A 10 -1.62 1.54 13.01
N PRO A 11 -0.41 1.61 13.60
CA PRO A 11 0.82 1.31 12.87
C PRO A 11 0.87 -0.17 12.49
N VAL A 12 1.47 -0.47 11.33
CA VAL A 12 1.66 -1.83 10.83
C VAL A 12 3.16 -2.12 10.70
N ILE A 13 3.57 -3.27 11.21
CA ILE A 13 4.90 -3.85 11.06
C ILE A 13 4.71 -5.20 10.37
N SER A 14 5.48 -5.45 9.32
CA SER A 14 5.41 -6.69 8.54
C SER A 14 6.82 -7.17 8.19
N THR A 15 6.95 -8.45 7.85
CA THR A 15 8.07 -8.94 7.06
C THR A 15 7.91 -8.48 5.60
N ARG A 16 8.97 -8.63 4.78
CA ARG A 16 8.96 -8.32 3.33
C ARG A 16 8.14 -9.33 2.53
N VAL A 17 6.82 -9.32 2.73
CA VAL A 17 5.86 -9.98 1.83
C VAL A 17 5.79 -9.14 0.54
N PRO A 18 5.96 -9.72 -0.67
CA PRO A 18 6.06 -8.98 -1.92
C PRO A 18 4.96 -7.92 -2.11
N ASP A 19 3.70 -8.30 -1.90
CA ASP A 19 2.55 -7.39 -2.09
C ASP A 19 2.56 -6.25 -1.06
N VAL A 20 2.99 -6.51 0.18
CA VAL A 20 3.12 -5.46 1.20
C VAL A 20 4.20 -4.46 0.81
N VAL A 21 5.34 -4.94 0.27
CA VAL A 21 6.42 -4.07 -0.20
C VAL A 21 5.95 -3.22 -1.37
N ALA A 22 5.29 -3.85 -2.36
CA ALA A 22 4.82 -3.19 -3.56
C ALA A 22 3.76 -2.11 -3.27
N ASP A 23 2.74 -2.45 -2.46
CA ASP A 23 1.54 -1.62 -2.37
C ASP A 23 1.52 -0.71 -1.13
N HIS A 24 2.28 -1.08 -0.09
CA HIS A 24 2.17 -0.45 1.24
C HIS A 24 3.53 -0.13 1.89
N GLY A 25 4.65 -0.40 1.21
CA GLY A 25 6.00 -0.25 1.78
C GLY A 25 6.36 1.18 2.21
N SER A 26 5.65 2.19 1.70
CA SER A 26 5.83 3.60 2.11
C SER A 26 5.22 3.94 3.48
N VAL A 27 4.32 3.10 4.00
CA VAL A 27 3.60 3.35 5.27
C VAL A 27 3.72 2.22 6.29
N VAL A 28 4.15 1.03 5.84
CA VAL A 28 4.43 -0.15 6.67
C VAL A 28 5.90 -0.21 7.03
N GLU A 29 6.21 -0.48 8.29
CA GLU A 29 7.60 -0.74 8.72
C GLU A 29 7.96 -2.20 8.42
N LEU A 30 9.10 -2.42 7.76
CA LEU A 30 9.49 -3.74 7.25
C LEU A 30 10.71 -4.28 8.00
N GLU A 31 10.55 -5.42 8.65
CA GLU A 31 11.58 -6.06 9.49
C GLU A 31 11.66 -7.56 9.19
N ASP A 32 12.86 -8.07 8.91
CA ASP A 32 13.05 -9.48 8.48
C ASP A 32 13.52 -10.41 9.61
N ASN A 33 13.91 -9.86 10.75
CA ASN A 33 14.39 -10.65 11.88
C ASN A 33 13.52 -10.40 13.13
N GLY A 34 13.38 -11.43 13.97
CA GLY A 34 12.51 -11.36 15.15
C GLY A 34 12.93 -10.27 16.16
N GLY A 35 14.22 -10.02 16.30
CA GLY A 35 14.74 -9.00 17.22
C GLY A 35 14.34 -7.59 16.81
N SER A 36 14.54 -7.24 15.54
CA SER A 36 14.19 -5.93 14.98
C SER A 36 12.68 -5.77 14.86
N PHE A 37 11.95 -6.82 14.50
CA PHE A 37 10.48 -6.84 14.49
C PHE A 37 9.92 -6.51 15.88
N ALA A 38 10.41 -7.18 16.94
CA ALA A 38 9.97 -6.91 18.30
C ALA A 38 10.34 -5.49 18.77
N ALA A 39 11.50 -4.98 18.34
CA ALA A 39 11.90 -3.60 18.61
C ALA A 39 10.97 -2.59 17.91
N ALA A 40 10.60 -2.84 16.65
CA ALA A 40 9.65 -2.03 15.88
C ALA A 40 8.28 -1.97 16.56
N CYS A 41 7.74 -3.10 16.99
CA CYS A 41 6.47 -3.13 17.74
C CYS A 41 6.55 -2.27 19.02
N ARG A 42 7.66 -2.36 19.78
CA ARG A 42 7.87 -1.53 20.98
C ARG A 42 7.95 -0.04 20.65
N ARG A 43 8.60 0.35 19.56
CA ARG A 43 8.68 1.75 19.10
C ARG A 43 7.30 2.26 18.68
N ALA A 44 6.57 1.48 17.88
CA ALA A 44 5.25 1.82 17.38
C ALA A 44 4.26 2.10 18.51
N ARG A 45 4.30 1.31 19.59
CA ARG A 45 3.45 1.52 20.78
C ARG A 45 3.69 2.83 21.52
N ARG A 46 4.84 3.48 21.33
CA ARG A 46 5.20 4.76 21.97
C ARG A 46 4.99 5.97 21.06
N ARG A 47 4.64 5.76 19.79
CA ARG A 47 4.57 6.83 18.78
C ARG A 47 3.17 7.46 18.79
N SER A 48 3.11 8.79 18.71
CA SER A 48 1.85 9.50 18.48
C SER A 48 1.31 9.22 17.06
N PRO A 49 -0.01 9.06 16.86
CA PRO A 49 -0.62 8.80 15.54
C PRO A 49 -0.27 9.86 14.47
N SER A 50 0.01 11.10 14.88
CA SER A 50 0.12 12.26 14.00
C SER A 50 1.28 12.23 12.99
N SER A 51 2.32 11.41 13.19
CA SER A 51 3.50 11.45 12.32
C SER A 51 3.36 10.72 10.97
N ARG A 52 2.31 9.91 10.74
CA ARG A 52 2.15 9.10 9.52
C ARG A 52 0.87 9.37 8.72
N GLU A 53 0.06 10.34 9.15
CA GLU A 53 -1.32 10.51 8.66
C GLU A 53 -1.40 10.78 7.15
N GLY A 54 -0.53 11.62 6.60
CA GLY A 54 -0.56 11.99 5.18
C GLY A 54 -0.30 10.81 4.23
N GLY A 55 0.76 10.04 4.48
CA GLY A 55 1.09 8.87 3.66
C GLY A 55 0.03 7.77 3.76
N VAL A 56 -0.49 7.54 4.98
CA VAL A 56 -1.55 6.55 5.22
C VAL A 56 -2.83 6.95 4.50
N ARG A 57 -3.22 8.22 4.54
CA ARG A 57 -4.41 8.72 3.83
C ARG A 57 -4.32 8.44 2.33
N SER A 58 -3.19 8.72 1.70
CA SER A 58 -2.99 8.47 0.28
C SER A 58 -3.09 6.98 -0.08
N VAL A 59 -2.56 6.08 0.77
CA VAL A 59 -2.70 4.64 0.57
C VAL A 59 -4.16 4.20 0.68
N LEU A 60 -4.88 4.67 1.71
CA LEU A 60 -6.29 4.32 1.92
C LEU A 60 -7.20 4.82 0.79
N LEU A 61 -6.96 6.03 0.28
CA LEU A 61 -7.74 6.57 -0.85
C LEU A 61 -7.57 5.72 -2.11
N ARG A 62 -6.33 5.31 -2.45
CA ARG A 62 -6.10 4.43 -3.62
C ARG A 62 -6.76 3.07 -3.50
N HIS A 63 -6.94 2.57 -2.29
CA HIS A 63 -7.54 1.25 -2.01
C HIS A 63 -8.99 1.37 -1.53
N HIS A 64 -9.63 2.53 -1.73
CA HIS A 64 -11.05 2.67 -1.43
C HIS A 64 -11.87 1.85 -2.43
N TRP A 65 -12.99 1.28 -1.97
CA TRP A 65 -13.83 0.42 -2.81
C TRP A 65 -14.32 1.15 -4.07
N ASP A 66 -14.79 2.39 -3.93
CA ASP A 66 -15.26 3.18 -5.06
C ASP A 66 -14.15 3.41 -6.08
N THR A 67 -12.94 3.77 -5.63
CA THR A 67 -11.78 3.98 -6.51
C THR A 67 -11.40 2.71 -7.27
N ILE A 68 -11.43 1.56 -6.60
CA ILE A 68 -11.15 0.27 -7.24
C ILE A 68 -12.26 -0.07 -8.25
N ALA A 69 -13.53 0.14 -7.89
CA ALA A 69 -14.66 -0.11 -8.77
C ALA A 69 -14.62 0.74 -10.04
N GLU A 70 -14.35 2.04 -9.90
CA GLU A 70 -14.18 2.98 -11.01
C GLU A 70 -13.05 2.54 -11.95
N GLN A 71 -11.88 2.18 -11.39
CA GLN A 71 -10.75 1.68 -12.18
C GLN A 71 -11.08 0.39 -12.95
N MET A 72 -11.84 -0.53 -12.34
CA MET A 72 -12.26 -1.75 -13.01
C MET A 72 -13.22 -1.45 -14.17
N VAL A 73 -14.17 -0.54 -13.98
CA VAL A 73 -15.10 -0.10 -15.03
C VAL A 73 -14.31 0.51 -16.20
N ASP A 74 -13.38 1.42 -15.92
CA ASP A 74 -12.54 2.04 -16.96
C ASP A 74 -11.74 1.00 -17.77
N LEU A 75 -11.19 -0.01 -17.10
CA LEU A 75 -10.45 -1.09 -17.76
C LEU A 75 -11.34 -1.93 -18.67
N ILE A 76 -12.55 -2.24 -18.22
CA ILE A 76 -13.55 -3.00 -19.00
C ILE A 76 -13.98 -2.21 -20.23
N ASP A 77 -14.30 -0.92 -20.07
CA ASP A 77 -14.75 -0.06 -21.16
C ASP A 77 -13.66 0.10 -22.22
N ARG A 78 -12.40 0.28 -21.80
CA ARG A 78 -11.24 0.36 -22.73
C ARG A 78 -11.02 -0.94 -23.48
N ALA A 79 -11.17 -2.08 -22.82
CA ALA A 79 -11.06 -3.38 -23.45
C ALA A 79 -12.20 -3.62 -24.45
N ALA A 80 -13.42 -3.20 -24.10
CA ALA A 80 -14.61 -3.31 -24.95
C ALA A 80 -14.57 -2.36 -26.16
N SER A 81 -13.99 -1.17 -26.03
CA SER A 81 -13.92 -0.18 -27.12
C SER A 81 -12.86 -0.50 -28.18
N GLY A 82 -12.08 -1.57 -28.01
CA GLY A 82 -11.04 -1.99 -28.97
C GLY A 82 -9.89 -1.00 -29.14
N VAL A 83 -9.77 0.00 -28.25
CA VAL A 83 -8.64 0.93 -28.26
C VAL A 83 -7.46 0.21 -27.61
N PRO A 84 -6.36 -0.06 -28.34
CA PRO A 84 -5.22 -0.75 -27.75
C PRO A 84 -4.71 0.05 -26.54
N ALA A 85 -4.55 -0.64 -25.40
CA ALA A 85 -3.93 -0.04 -24.22
C ALA A 85 -2.53 0.43 -24.61
N ALA A 86 -2.29 1.75 -24.52
CA ALA A 86 -0.98 2.32 -24.79
C ALA A 86 0.07 1.55 -23.99
N ALA A 87 0.98 0.89 -24.71
CA ALA A 87 2.03 0.08 -24.14
C ALA A 87 2.85 0.95 -23.20
N GLY A 88 2.67 0.77 -21.89
CA GLY A 88 3.51 1.38 -20.88
C GLY A 88 4.90 0.80 -21.00
N SER A 89 5.78 1.53 -21.69
CA SER A 89 7.22 1.27 -21.74
C SER A 89 7.80 1.37 -20.33
N ARG A 90 7.90 0.23 -19.65
CA ARG A 90 8.90 0.02 -18.62
C ARG A 90 10.17 -0.44 -19.30
N GLU A 91 10.95 0.53 -19.74
CA GLU A 91 12.35 0.35 -20.04
C GLU A 91 13.06 0.09 -18.70
N VAL A 92 13.40 -1.18 -18.45
CA VAL A 92 14.27 -1.58 -17.35
C VAL A 92 15.70 -1.40 -17.87
N THR A 93 16.35 -0.32 -17.45
CA THR A 93 17.78 -0.12 -17.68
C THR A 93 18.56 -0.75 -16.53
N ALA A 94 19.35 -1.76 -16.90
CA ALA A 94 20.57 -2.35 -16.33
C ALA A 94 20.79 -2.33 -14.80
#